data_AF-A0A511V1C4-F1
#
_entry.id   AF-A0A511V1C4-F1
#
_cell.length_a   1.000
_cell.length_b   1.000
_cell.length_c   1.000
_cell.angle_alpha   90.00
_cell.angle_beta   90.00
_cell.angle_gamma   90.00
#
_symmetry.space_group_name_H-M   'P 1'
#
loop_
_entity.id
_entity.type
_entity.pdbx_description
1 polymer ?
#
loop_
_entity_poly.entity_id
_entity_poly.type
_entity_poly.pdbx_seq_one_letter_code
_entity_poly.pdbx_strand_id
1 'polypeptide(L)'
;MEKMDQPLISVFNQEAESAEMYQTMRDIVSLAGVFSALGNAKTFEAPLEILVFLRVIHFFHRESLGLDDPIANSETVYYRYLNTYQDIEPPTKERIERYVNILVKYNWVTKQAKRLKMRNTGKRMMDALIRVANDSLAYYMQDDIGRSLFQAKRDAEISEAYDDYGISGGHAIASMIRHLNDAIELLKERELELLADRDALPELERIHVLMDELDVKMKERLDRLSTVEDGLMMRDLIQSGTGALAEGTNLSLGMINKYLKFISMQSTDIGSSIAPEKVRQFIEKMFHPPIDSDIPNAHQILSFMEQDVYSGEAIDGMWVPVKMIPFLSGQAIEDGIDYLEHYEPYVDEDISEEEEITYQSDTIDASDMEDVFSEAVWTMTKAVIDTEAIEGYLDKHDEAELEQLIVEATSPQFGDAIRSLMATSALVGNKKVEMKQSDVTKTYEKEWEWIKDGDRKHKVRQRKK
;
A
#
# COMPACT_ATOMS: atom_id res chain seq x y z
N MET A 1 27.07 32.85 15.67
CA MET A 1 26.40 32.47 16.94
C MET A 1 25.00 33.08 16.94
N GLU A 2 24.18 32.76 15.93
CA GLU A 2 22.86 33.40 15.72
C GLU A 2 21.94 32.54 14.82
N LYS A 3 21.93 31.21 15.04
CA LYS A 3 21.10 30.24 14.29
C LYS A 3 20.44 29.18 15.17
N MET A 4 20.40 29.36 16.50
CA MET A 4 20.04 28.29 17.44
C MET A 4 18.62 28.31 17.98
N ASP A 5 17.72 29.15 17.46
CA ASP A 5 16.28 29.08 17.79
C ASP A 5 15.48 29.10 16.49
N GLN A 6 15.47 27.97 15.76
CA GLN A 6 14.44 27.77 14.74
C GLN A 6 13.26 27.04 15.39
N PRO A 7 12.07 27.66 15.47
CA PRO A 7 10.88 27.00 16.01
C PRO A 7 10.55 25.76 15.18
N LEU A 8 10.06 24.71 15.86
CA LEU A 8 9.79 23.41 15.24
C LEU A 8 8.87 23.57 14.01
N ILE A 9 9.38 23.26 12.81
CA ILE A 9 8.63 23.31 11.56
C ILE A 9 7.78 22.05 11.44
N SER A 10 6.57 22.09 12.00
CA SER A 10 5.62 20.99 11.94
C SER A 10 4.32 21.44 11.29
N VAL A 11 3.75 20.59 10.43
CA VAL A 11 2.41 20.78 9.83
C VAL A 11 1.34 20.88 10.93
N PHE A 12 1.58 20.29 12.10
CA PHE A 12 0.67 20.32 13.25
C PHE A 12 0.78 21.60 14.10
N ASN A 13 1.90 22.32 13.98
CA ASN A 13 2.19 23.53 14.78
C ASN A 13 2.11 24.82 13.94
N GLN A 14 1.98 24.71 12.62
CA GLN A 14 1.82 25.83 11.70
C GLN A 14 0.38 26.35 11.72
N GLU A 15 0.21 27.67 11.62
CA GLU A 15 -1.11 28.28 11.47
C GLU A 15 -1.76 27.82 10.16
N ALA A 16 -3.04 27.43 10.22
CA ALA A 16 -3.77 26.88 9.08
C ALA A 16 -3.85 27.84 7.88
N GLU A 17 -3.70 29.15 8.11
CA GLU A 17 -3.79 30.18 7.09
C GLU A 17 -2.44 30.54 6.44
N SER A 18 -1.33 29.91 6.84
CA SER A 18 -0.01 30.20 6.26
C SER A 18 0.05 29.78 4.79
N ALA A 19 0.76 30.57 3.96
CA ALA A 19 0.90 30.30 2.54
C ALA A 19 1.61 28.95 2.28
N GLU A 20 2.53 28.59 3.17
CA GLU A 20 3.28 27.33 3.20
C GLU A 20 2.38 26.14 3.51
N MET A 21 1.47 26.28 4.48
CA MET A 21 0.48 25.25 4.82
C MET A 21 -0.48 25.01 3.65
N TYR A 22 -1.01 26.08 3.05
CA TYR A 22 -1.86 25.97 1.86
C TYR A 22 -1.15 25.28 0.69
N GLN A 23 0.13 25.55 0.45
CA GLN A 23 0.90 24.87 -0.60
C GLN A 23 1.11 23.40 -0.30
N THR A 24 1.44 23.05 0.95
CA THR A 24 1.61 21.66 1.39
C THR A 24 0.31 20.86 1.23
N MET A 25 -0.82 21.41 1.68
CA MET A 25 -2.13 20.77 1.51
C MET A 25 -2.52 20.63 0.04
N ARG A 26 -2.18 21.61 -0.80
CA ARG A 26 -2.42 21.54 -2.26
C ARG A 26 -1.62 20.42 -2.93
N ASP A 27 -0.38 20.19 -2.49
CA ASP A 27 0.44 19.08 -2.98
C ASP A 27 -0.19 17.72 -2.59
N ILE A 28 -0.68 17.57 -1.35
CA ILE A 28 -1.40 16.36 -0.90
C ILE A 28 -2.68 16.14 -1.70
N VAL A 29 -3.48 17.19 -1.92
CA VAL A 29 -4.70 17.12 -2.75
C VAL A 29 -4.37 16.76 -4.20
N SER A 30 -3.28 17.29 -4.75
CA SER A 30 -2.80 16.95 -6.09
C SER A 30 -2.44 15.47 -6.20
N LEU A 31 -1.73 14.93 -5.20
CA LEU A 31 -1.38 13.51 -5.12
C LEU A 31 -2.62 12.62 -5.03
N ALA A 32 -3.54 12.93 -4.13
CA ALA A 32 -4.81 12.21 -3.98
C ALA A 32 -5.62 12.23 -5.29
N GLY A 33 -5.64 13.38 -5.98
CA GLY A 33 -6.30 13.52 -7.27
C GLY A 33 -5.69 12.63 -8.36
N VAL A 34 -4.35 12.54 -8.43
CA VAL A 34 -3.66 11.65 -9.36
C VAL A 34 -4.04 10.20 -9.10
N PHE A 35 -3.97 9.74 -7.85
CA PHE A 35 -4.35 8.38 -7.48
C PHE A 35 -5.83 8.08 -7.75
N SER A 36 -6.73 9.01 -7.44
CA SER A 36 -8.15 8.88 -7.76
C SER A 36 -8.41 8.79 -9.26
N ALA A 37 -7.66 9.50 -10.10
CA ALA A 37 -7.82 9.44 -11.56
C ALA A 37 -7.19 8.19 -12.20
N LEU A 38 -6.21 7.58 -11.53
CA LEU A 38 -5.73 6.24 -11.87
C LEU A 38 -6.80 5.20 -11.55
N GLY A 39 -7.47 5.35 -10.41
CA GLY A 39 -8.53 4.48 -9.92
C GLY A 39 -9.88 4.68 -10.62
N ASN A 40 -10.13 3.91 -11.67
CA ASN A 40 -11.41 3.18 -11.66
C ASN A 40 -11.18 1.99 -10.71
N ALA A 41 -12.16 1.59 -9.89
CA ALA A 41 -12.02 0.67 -8.75
C ALA A 41 -11.01 -0.50 -8.91
N LYS A 42 -10.89 -1.08 -10.11
CA LYS A 42 -9.94 -2.15 -10.48
C LYS A 42 -8.44 -1.81 -10.43
N THR A 43 -8.03 -0.54 -10.44
CA THR A 43 -6.59 -0.18 -10.51
C THR A 43 -5.89 -0.23 -9.14
N PHE A 44 -6.64 -0.09 -8.03
CA PHE A 44 -6.08 -0.30 -6.69
C PHE A 44 -5.98 -1.80 -6.32
N GLU A 45 -6.71 -2.66 -7.03
CA GLU A 45 -6.65 -4.12 -6.89
C GLU A 45 -5.49 -4.74 -7.70
N ALA A 46 -4.80 -3.96 -8.54
CA ALA A 46 -3.72 -4.44 -9.40
C ALA A 46 -2.38 -3.73 -9.10
N PRO A 47 -1.53 -4.25 -8.19
CA PRO A 47 -0.24 -3.64 -7.81
C PRO A 47 0.70 -3.38 -8.99
N LEU A 48 0.63 -4.21 -10.03
CA LEU A 48 1.42 -4.05 -11.26
C LEU A 48 1.10 -2.75 -11.99
N GLU A 49 -0.13 -2.24 -11.87
CA GLU A 49 -0.54 -0.99 -12.50
C GLU A 49 0.13 0.23 -11.91
N ILE A 50 0.28 0.23 -10.59
CA ILE A 50 1.00 1.27 -9.86
C ILE A 50 2.47 1.27 -10.29
N LEU A 51 3.08 0.08 -10.45
CA LEU A 51 4.46 -0.05 -10.92
C LEU A 51 4.65 0.51 -12.33
N VAL A 52 3.76 0.16 -13.27
CA VAL A 52 3.80 0.71 -14.65
C VAL A 52 3.67 2.23 -14.62
N PHE A 53 2.76 2.77 -13.80
CA PHE A 53 2.59 4.20 -13.63
C PHE A 53 3.84 4.89 -13.07
N LEU A 54 4.45 4.34 -12.02
CA LEU A 54 5.70 4.85 -11.44
C LEU A 54 6.84 4.85 -12.46
N ARG A 55 6.97 3.79 -13.26
CA ARG A 55 7.95 3.71 -14.36
C ARG A 55 7.72 4.77 -15.43
N VAL A 56 6.47 5.08 -15.76
CA VAL A 56 6.14 6.18 -16.68
C VAL A 56 6.56 7.53 -16.13
N ILE A 57 6.29 7.82 -14.84
CA ILE A 57 6.73 9.07 -14.22
C ILE A 57 8.26 9.14 -14.13
N HIS A 58 8.94 8.01 -13.92
CA HIS A 58 10.40 7.93 -13.82
C HIS A 58 11.10 8.51 -15.06
N PHE A 59 10.56 8.33 -16.27
CA PHE A 59 11.11 8.96 -17.47
C PHE A 59 11.04 10.49 -17.43
N PHE A 60 9.93 11.06 -16.96
CA PHE A 60 9.80 12.50 -16.79
C PHE A 60 10.73 13.03 -15.70
N HIS A 61 10.92 12.26 -14.63
CA HIS A 61 11.83 12.63 -13.55
C HIS A 61 13.29 12.67 -14.05
N ARG A 62 13.74 11.64 -14.77
CA ARG A 62 15.09 11.58 -15.38
C ARG A 62 15.35 12.71 -16.38
N GLU A 63 14.38 13.02 -17.26
CA GLU A 63 14.47 14.20 -18.14
C GLU A 63 14.61 15.48 -17.33
N SER A 64 13.88 15.60 -16.23
CA SER A 64 13.88 16.80 -15.40
C SER A 64 15.19 17.03 -14.62
N LEU A 65 15.98 15.97 -14.45
CA LEU A 65 17.34 15.97 -13.91
C LEU A 65 18.41 16.15 -15.00
N GLY A 66 18.02 16.16 -16.28
CA GLY A 66 18.94 16.27 -17.42
C GLY A 66 19.67 14.97 -17.77
N LEU A 67 19.17 13.82 -17.30
CA LEU A 67 19.78 12.51 -17.53
C LEU A 67 19.35 11.87 -18.87
N ASP A 68 18.21 12.30 -19.42
CA ASP A 68 17.64 11.77 -20.66
C ASP A 68 17.27 12.88 -21.63
N ASP A 69 17.11 12.51 -22.92
CA ASP A 69 16.65 13.41 -23.97
C ASP A 69 15.25 13.98 -23.69
N PRO A 70 14.92 15.18 -24.19
CA PRO A 70 13.60 15.80 -24.02
C PRO A 70 12.45 14.91 -24.50
N ILE A 71 11.34 14.91 -23.76
CA ILE A 71 10.13 14.16 -24.12
C ILE A 71 9.21 15.04 -24.97
N ALA A 72 9.04 14.69 -26.25
CA ALA A 72 8.22 15.45 -27.18
C ALA A 72 6.71 15.24 -26.96
N ASN A 73 6.29 13.98 -26.84
CA ASN A 73 4.89 13.57 -26.74
C ASN A 73 4.73 12.24 -25.97
N SER A 74 3.48 11.79 -25.77
CA SER A 74 3.15 10.51 -25.13
C SER A 74 3.73 9.30 -25.88
N GLU A 75 3.82 9.35 -27.21
CA GLU A 75 4.43 8.27 -28.01
C GLU A 75 5.92 8.09 -27.70
N THR A 76 6.65 9.18 -27.45
CA THR A 76 8.05 9.14 -27.05
C THR A 76 8.21 8.34 -25.75
N VAL A 77 7.30 8.55 -24.79
CA VAL A 77 7.27 7.81 -23.52
C VAL A 77 6.97 6.34 -23.77
N TYR A 78 6.02 6.03 -24.66
CA TYR A 78 5.68 4.66 -25.01
C TYR A 78 6.84 3.87 -25.61
N TYR A 79 7.53 4.43 -26.61
CA TYR A 79 8.67 3.74 -27.22
C TYR A 79 9.86 3.62 -26.27
N ARG A 80 10.09 4.62 -25.40
CA ARG A 80 11.10 4.50 -24.33
C ARG A 80 10.76 3.41 -23.32
N TYR A 81 9.49 3.30 -22.95
CA TYR A 81 9.01 2.26 -22.05
C TYR A 81 9.34 0.87 -22.60
N LEU A 82 8.95 0.59 -23.84
CA LEU A 82 9.21 -0.69 -24.51
C LEU A 82 10.70 -1.02 -24.65
N ASN A 83 11.54 0.00 -24.86
CA ASN A 83 12.98 -0.22 -25.00
C ASN A 83 13.70 -0.42 -23.65
N THR A 84 13.11 0.04 -22.55
CA THR A 84 13.75 0.04 -21.23
C THR A 84 13.29 -1.13 -20.36
N TYR A 85 11.99 -1.43 -20.37
CA TYR A 85 11.39 -2.44 -19.50
C TYR A 85 10.92 -3.65 -20.32
N GLN A 86 11.25 -4.85 -19.84
CA GLN A 86 10.83 -6.12 -20.43
C GLN A 86 9.64 -6.69 -19.66
N ASP A 87 8.49 -6.03 -19.76
CA ASP A 87 7.26 -6.49 -19.12
C ASP A 87 6.57 -7.57 -19.96
N ILE A 88 5.99 -8.56 -19.28
CA ILE A 88 5.20 -9.63 -19.92
C ILE A 88 4.00 -9.04 -20.67
N GLU A 89 3.37 -8.02 -20.08
CA GLU A 89 2.31 -7.23 -20.69
C GLU A 89 2.67 -5.74 -20.66
N PRO A 90 3.32 -5.22 -21.72
CA PRO A 90 3.65 -3.80 -21.77
C PRO A 90 2.38 -2.94 -21.92
N PRO A 91 2.37 -1.72 -21.36
CA PRO A 91 1.23 -0.81 -21.47
C PRO A 91 0.97 -0.41 -22.91
N THR A 92 -0.30 -0.31 -23.31
CA THR A 92 -0.69 0.18 -24.64
C THR A 92 -0.40 1.68 -24.79
N LYS A 93 -0.35 2.17 -26.05
CA LYS A 93 -0.17 3.60 -26.35
C LYS A 93 -1.23 4.48 -25.70
N GLU A 94 -2.50 4.08 -25.80
CA GLU A 94 -3.64 4.79 -25.22
C GLU A 94 -3.53 4.88 -23.70
N ARG A 95 -2.99 3.83 -23.07
CA ARG A 95 -2.76 3.78 -21.63
C ARG A 95 -1.68 4.76 -21.18
N ILE A 96 -0.56 4.83 -21.90
CA ILE A 96 0.48 5.84 -21.61
C ILE A 96 -0.03 7.24 -21.86
N GLU A 97 -0.82 7.46 -22.91
CA GLU A 97 -1.47 8.75 -23.15
C GLU A 97 -2.42 9.14 -22.01
N ARG A 98 -3.22 8.19 -21.49
CA ARG A 98 -4.04 8.40 -20.29
C ARG A 98 -3.20 8.83 -19.09
N TYR A 99 -2.08 8.15 -18.80
CA TYR A 99 -1.19 8.54 -17.71
C TYR A 99 -0.61 9.93 -17.88
N VAL A 100 -0.14 10.28 -19.08
CA VAL A 100 0.35 11.63 -19.38
C VAL A 100 -0.76 12.67 -19.20
N ASN A 101 -1.98 12.39 -19.65
CA ASN A 101 -3.12 13.30 -19.49
C ASN A 101 -3.50 13.51 -18.02
N ILE A 102 -3.44 12.46 -17.18
CA ILE A 102 -3.64 12.57 -15.73
C ILE A 102 -2.57 13.48 -15.12
N LEU A 103 -1.29 13.27 -15.45
CA LEU A 103 -0.18 14.09 -14.95
C LEU A 103 -0.31 15.56 -15.38
N VAL A 104 -0.84 15.82 -16.57
CA VAL A 104 -1.12 17.18 -17.05
C VAL A 104 -2.32 17.79 -16.30
N LYS A 105 -3.41 17.04 -16.12
CA LYS A 105 -4.62 17.48 -15.40
C LYS A 105 -4.30 17.95 -13.97
N TYR A 106 -3.42 17.24 -13.26
CA TYR A 106 -3.03 17.57 -11.89
C TYR A 106 -1.78 18.46 -11.78
N ASN A 107 -1.34 19.08 -12.87
CA ASN A 107 -0.20 20.01 -12.91
C ASN A 107 1.17 19.39 -12.54
N TRP A 108 1.34 18.08 -12.67
CA TRP A 108 2.66 17.45 -12.49
C TRP A 108 3.53 17.61 -13.74
N VAL A 109 2.90 17.61 -14.91
CA VAL A 109 3.54 17.82 -16.21
C VAL A 109 2.87 18.99 -16.94
N THR A 110 3.65 19.77 -17.68
CA THR A 110 3.13 20.84 -18.57
C THR A 110 3.31 20.45 -20.02
N LYS A 111 2.25 20.61 -20.81
CA LYS A 111 2.32 20.52 -22.27
C LYS A 111 2.76 21.86 -22.84
N GLN A 112 3.99 21.94 -23.32
CA GLN A 112 4.48 23.05 -24.15
C GLN A 112 4.40 22.67 -25.63
N ALA A 113 4.44 23.65 -26.53
CA ALA A 113 4.18 23.47 -27.97
C ALA A 113 4.99 22.34 -28.66
N LYS A 114 6.14 21.93 -28.12
CA LYS A 114 6.98 20.84 -28.65
C LYS A 114 7.49 19.85 -27.60
N ARG A 115 7.08 19.99 -26.33
CA ARG A 115 7.63 19.16 -25.25
C ARG A 115 6.71 19.02 -24.05
N LEU A 116 6.79 17.89 -23.38
CA LEU A 116 6.23 17.63 -22.07
C LEU A 116 7.33 17.85 -21.04
N LYS A 117 7.09 18.73 -20.06
CA LYS A 117 8.07 19.06 -19.01
C LYS A 117 7.47 18.89 -17.62
N MET A 118 8.19 18.23 -16.73
CA MET A 118 7.80 18.08 -15.32
C MET A 118 7.85 19.43 -14.57
N ARG A 119 6.81 19.73 -13.79
CA ARG A 119 6.73 20.91 -12.90
C ARG A 119 7.33 20.61 -11.53
N ASN A 120 7.61 21.66 -10.76
CA ASN A 120 8.15 21.55 -9.40
C ASN A 120 7.28 20.67 -8.48
N THR A 121 5.95 20.81 -8.55
CA THR A 121 5.03 19.93 -7.79
C THR A 121 5.21 18.46 -8.19
N GLY A 122 5.26 18.16 -9.50
CA GLY A 122 5.49 16.81 -9.99
C GLY A 122 6.84 16.23 -9.56
N LYS A 123 7.90 17.06 -9.49
CA LYS A 123 9.21 16.65 -8.97
C LYS A 123 9.12 16.25 -7.50
N ARG A 124 8.61 17.13 -6.64
CA ARG A 124 8.45 16.87 -5.20
C ARG A 124 7.63 15.61 -4.92
N MET A 125 6.50 15.45 -5.62
CA MET A 125 5.62 14.30 -5.43
C MET A 125 6.25 13.01 -5.94
N MET A 126 6.99 13.05 -7.05
CA MET A 126 7.72 11.87 -7.52
C MET A 126 8.83 11.47 -6.54
N ASP A 127 9.60 12.42 -6.01
CA ASP A 127 10.65 12.14 -5.03
C ASP A 127 10.06 11.47 -3.78
N ALA A 128 8.92 11.97 -3.30
CA ALA A 128 8.19 11.37 -2.19
C ALA A 128 7.69 9.95 -2.51
N LEU A 129 7.13 9.74 -3.71
CA LEU A 129 6.64 8.42 -4.14
C LEU A 129 7.75 7.39 -4.32
N ILE A 130 8.88 7.78 -4.92
CA ILE A 130 10.06 6.91 -5.07
C ILE A 130 10.55 6.49 -3.69
N ARG A 131 10.64 7.44 -2.75
CA ARG A 131 11.05 7.14 -1.37
C ARG A 131 10.12 6.12 -0.72
N VAL A 132 8.80 6.36 -0.75
CA VAL A 132 7.81 5.42 -0.18
C VAL A 132 7.88 4.05 -0.84
N ALA A 133 8.01 3.99 -2.17
CA ALA A 133 8.07 2.73 -2.91
C ALA A 133 9.36 1.94 -2.57
N ASN A 134 10.51 2.61 -2.51
CA ASN A 134 11.78 1.99 -2.15
C ASN A 134 11.78 1.52 -0.69
N ASP A 135 11.25 2.34 0.23
CA ASP A 135 11.13 1.98 1.63
C ASP A 135 10.23 0.74 1.80
N SER A 136 9.12 0.68 1.06
CA SER A 136 8.19 -0.45 1.07
C SER A 136 8.84 -1.70 0.45
N LEU A 137 9.57 -1.57 -0.66
CA LEU A 137 10.27 -2.69 -1.27
C LEU A 137 11.35 -3.24 -0.34
N ALA A 138 12.15 -2.36 0.27
CA ALA A 138 13.18 -2.75 1.24
C ALA A 138 12.57 -3.49 2.45
N TYR A 139 11.39 -3.07 2.91
CA TYR A 139 10.63 -3.72 3.98
C TYR A 139 10.20 -5.16 3.65
N TYR A 140 9.78 -5.42 2.41
CA TYR A 140 9.35 -6.75 1.96
C TYR A 140 10.50 -7.66 1.48
N MET A 141 11.65 -7.10 1.12
CA MET A 141 12.82 -7.86 0.70
C MET A 141 13.60 -8.52 1.87
N GLN A 142 13.15 -8.35 3.10
CA GLN A 142 13.90 -8.74 4.29
C GLN A 142 13.11 -9.65 5.20
N ASP A 143 13.85 -10.51 5.89
CA ASP A 143 13.34 -11.26 7.04
C ASP A 143 12.96 -10.30 8.17
N ASP A 144 12.16 -10.77 9.13
CA ASP A 144 11.54 -9.96 10.18
C ASP A 144 12.55 -9.17 11.02
N ILE A 145 13.75 -9.73 11.28
CA ILE A 145 14.86 -9.03 11.95
C ILE A 145 15.40 -7.91 11.06
N GLY A 146 15.70 -8.21 9.80
CA GLY A 146 16.20 -7.23 8.84
C GLY A 146 15.22 -6.08 8.62
N ARG A 147 13.94 -6.41 8.48
CA ARG A 147 12.84 -5.47 8.35
C ARG A 147 12.81 -4.45 9.49
N SER A 148 12.92 -4.91 10.73
CA SER A 148 12.96 -4.04 11.92
C SER A 148 14.20 -3.15 11.92
N LEU A 149 15.36 -3.69 11.52
CA LEU A 149 16.60 -2.90 11.38
C LEU A 149 16.54 -1.86 10.27
N PHE A 150 15.92 -2.17 9.14
CA PHE A 150 15.73 -1.21 8.07
C PHE A 150 14.73 -0.11 8.43
N GLN A 151 13.70 -0.43 9.22
CA GLN A 151 12.81 0.59 9.78
C GLN A 151 13.59 1.52 10.72
N ALA A 152 14.40 0.98 11.63
CA ALA A 152 15.28 1.79 12.47
C ALA A 152 16.23 2.66 11.64
N LYS A 153 16.81 2.11 10.56
CA LYS A 153 17.75 2.85 9.69
C LYS A 153 17.04 3.97 8.93
N ARG A 154 15.85 3.69 8.42
CA ARG A 154 15.00 4.69 7.77
C ARG A 154 14.63 5.80 8.75
N ASP A 155 14.27 5.46 9.97
CA ASP A 155 13.93 6.45 11.00
C ASP A 155 15.15 7.29 11.39
N ALA A 156 16.36 6.71 11.40
CA ALA A 156 17.61 7.45 11.55
C ALA A 156 17.83 8.46 10.39
N GLU A 157 17.56 8.05 9.15
CA GLU A 157 17.68 8.92 7.97
C GLU A 157 16.58 9.99 7.89
N ILE A 158 15.38 9.68 8.38
CA ILE A 158 14.31 10.66 8.56
C ILE A 158 14.72 11.67 9.63
N SER A 159 15.22 11.20 10.77
CA SER A 159 15.72 12.08 11.83
C SER A 159 16.82 13.00 11.30
N GLU A 160 17.76 12.48 10.51
CA GLU A 160 18.77 13.29 9.82
C GLU A 160 18.18 14.36 8.91
N ALA A 161 17.26 13.96 8.03
CA ALA A 161 16.71 14.85 7.03
C ALA A 161 15.76 15.92 7.62
N TYR A 162 15.18 15.67 8.80
CA TYR A 162 14.08 16.45 9.34
C TYR A 162 14.34 16.99 10.75
N ASP A 163 14.82 16.18 11.70
CA ASP A 163 15.05 16.64 13.09
C ASP A 163 16.18 17.68 13.18
N ASP A 164 17.21 17.58 12.33
CA ASP A 164 18.29 18.59 12.25
C ASP A 164 17.75 19.99 11.86
N TYR A 165 16.58 20.05 11.24
CA TYR A 165 15.89 21.28 10.87
C TYR A 165 14.71 21.60 11.79
N GLY A 166 14.59 20.89 12.92
CA GLY A 166 13.50 21.03 13.86
C GLY A 166 12.14 20.63 13.27
N ILE A 167 12.05 19.61 12.41
CA ILE A 167 10.78 19.26 11.74
C ILE A 167 10.01 18.15 12.48
N SER A 168 10.69 17.11 13.01
CA SER A 168 10.00 15.89 13.50
C SER A 168 9.89 15.77 15.04
N GLY A 169 10.59 16.61 15.80
CA GLY A 169 10.38 16.74 17.25
C GLY A 169 10.79 15.52 18.08
N GLY A 170 11.73 14.70 17.60
CA GLY A 170 12.27 13.54 18.32
C GLY A 170 11.42 12.26 18.25
N HIS A 171 10.26 12.30 17.58
CA HIS A 171 9.44 11.10 17.35
C HIS A 171 10.14 10.04 16.49
N ALA A 172 10.93 10.46 15.51
CA ALA A 172 11.72 9.55 14.68
C ALA A 172 12.75 8.77 15.53
N ILE A 173 13.37 9.41 16.53
CA ILE A 173 14.37 8.76 17.39
C ILE A 173 13.69 7.77 18.35
N ALA A 174 12.53 8.11 18.89
CA ALA A 174 11.74 7.17 19.69
C ALA A 174 11.29 5.95 18.88
N SER A 175 10.82 6.17 17.64
CA SER A 175 10.42 5.11 16.72
C SER A 175 11.62 4.21 16.35
N MET A 176 12.77 4.81 16.06
CA MET A 176 14.01 4.10 15.80
C MET A 176 14.43 3.20 16.97
N ILE A 177 14.41 3.71 18.21
CA ILE A 177 14.74 2.93 19.41
C ILE A 177 13.78 1.75 19.57
N ARG A 178 12.48 1.95 19.33
CA ARG A 178 11.49 0.88 19.39
C ARG A 178 11.80 -0.21 18.36
N HIS A 179 12.02 0.17 17.11
CA HIS A 179 12.35 -0.79 16.04
C HIS A 179 13.66 -1.54 16.28
N LEU A 180 14.65 -0.88 16.89
CA LEU A 180 15.88 -1.52 17.32
C LEU A 180 15.63 -2.56 18.42
N ASN A 181 14.81 -2.23 19.43
CA ASN A 181 14.43 -3.18 20.48
C ASN A 181 13.66 -4.38 19.93
N ASP A 182 12.70 -4.13 19.03
CA ASP A 182 11.94 -5.20 18.36
C ASP A 182 12.90 -6.13 17.59
N ALA A 183 13.90 -5.58 16.90
CA ALA A 183 14.93 -6.37 16.21
C ALA A 183 15.79 -7.21 17.18
N ILE A 184 16.15 -6.64 18.34
CA ILE A 184 16.94 -7.33 19.37
C ILE A 184 16.15 -8.48 19.97
N GLU A 185 14.86 -8.27 20.28
CA GLU A 185 13.99 -9.33 20.79
C GLU A 185 13.86 -10.48 19.79
N LEU A 186 13.57 -10.16 18.52
CA LEU A 186 13.50 -11.16 17.45
C LEU A 186 14.84 -11.92 17.27
N LEU A 187 15.98 -11.22 17.37
CA LEU A 187 17.30 -11.84 17.27
C LEU A 187 17.56 -12.81 18.43
N LYS A 188 17.08 -12.50 19.65
CA LYS A 188 17.16 -13.43 20.79
C LYS A 188 16.23 -14.62 20.62
N GLU A 189 14.99 -14.40 20.19
CA GLU A 189 14.01 -15.46 19.97
C GLU A 189 14.48 -16.46 18.91
N ARG A 190 15.11 -15.95 17.83
CA ARG A 190 15.64 -16.75 16.73
C ARG A 190 17.11 -17.15 16.90
N GLU A 191 17.72 -16.91 18.06
CA GLU A 191 19.15 -17.19 18.26
C GLU A 191 19.47 -18.67 18.00
N LEU A 192 18.63 -19.58 18.49
CA LEU A 192 18.82 -21.03 18.27
C LEU A 192 18.62 -21.43 16.81
N GLU A 193 17.64 -20.84 16.14
CA GLU A 193 17.34 -21.10 14.72
C GLU A 193 18.52 -20.68 13.83
N LEU A 194 19.00 -19.45 14.02
CA LEU A 194 20.11 -18.90 13.25
C LEU A 194 21.44 -19.62 13.53
N LEU A 195 21.65 -20.13 14.74
CA LEU A 195 22.83 -20.95 15.04
C LEU A 195 22.70 -22.38 14.53
N ALA A 196 21.47 -22.87 14.30
CA ALA A 196 21.19 -24.20 13.80
C ALA A 196 21.33 -24.30 12.27
N ASP A 197 21.11 -23.23 11.53
CA ASP A 197 21.24 -23.21 10.08
C ASP A 197 22.71 -23.23 9.61
N ARG A 198 23.01 -24.07 8.61
CA ARG A 198 24.36 -24.33 8.08
C ARG A 198 24.88 -23.20 7.19
N ASP A 199 23.98 -22.38 6.67
CA ASP A 199 24.30 -21.23 5.81
C ASP A 199 23.96 -19.89 6.48
N ALA A 200 23.92 -19.85 7.82
CA ALA A 200 23.53 -18.64 8.57
C ALA A 200 24.56 -17.50 8.58
N LEU A 201 25.83 -17.78 8.29
CA LEU A 201 26.91 -16.78 8.41
C LEU A 201 26.67 -15.51 7.58
N PRO A 202 26.33 -15.58 6.27
CA PRO A 202 26.02 -14.40 5.47
C PRO A 202 24.86 -13.57 6.04
N GLU A 203 23.86 -14.22 6.64
CA GLU A 203 22.72 -13.55 7.25
C GLU A 203 23.11 -12.86 8.56
N LEU A 204 23.87 -13.54 9.43
CA LEU A 204 24.39 -12.98 10.67
C LEU A 204 25.34 -11.79 10.41
N GLU A 205 26.21 -11.91 9.41
CA GLU A 205 27.08 -10.81 8.98
C GLU A 205 26.26 -9.61 8.48
N ARG A 206 25.20 -9.85 7.70
CA ARG A 206 24.31 -8.79 7.22
C ARG A 206 23.61 -8.08 8.38
N ILE A 207 23.07 -8.83 9.35
CA ILE A 207 22.44 -8.29 10.56
C ILE A 207 23.46 -7.45 11.34
N HIS A 208 24.68 -7.95 11.53
CA HIS A 208 25.73 -7.23 12.25
C HIS A 208 26.13 -5.94 11.55
N VAL A 209 26.29 -5.95 10.21
CA VAL A 209 26.58 -4.73 9.44
C VAL A 209 25.45 -3.70 9.58
N LEU A 210 24.18 -4.13 9.50
CA LEU A 210 23.04 -3.24 9.75
C LEU A 210 23.08 -2.65 11.17
N MET A 211 23.37 -3.47 12.18
CA MET A 211 23.47 -3.04 13.57
C MET A 211 24.62 -2.04 13.79
N ASP A 212 25.78 -2.26 13.16
CA ASP A 212 26.94 -1.37 13.25
C ASP A 212 26.69 -0.03 12.53
N GLU A 213 26.09 -0.08 11.33
CA GLU A 213 25.65 1.13 10.63
C GLU A 213 24.65 1.95 11.47
N LEU A 214 23.73 1.27 12.14
CA LEU A 214 22.77 1.89 13.06
C LEU A 214 23.45 2.47 14.29
N ASP A 215 24.42 1.77 14.88
CA ASP A 215 25.16 2.22 16.05
C ASP A 215 25.92 3.52 15.77
N VAL A 216 26.62 3.60 14.63
CA VAL A 216 27.30 4.83 14.21
C VAL A 216 26.30 5.97 14.04
N LYS A 217 25.24 5.76 13.24
CA LYS A 217 24.25 6.81 12.96
C LYS A 217 23.55 7.26 14.24
N MET A 218 23.19 6.32 15.11
CA MET A 218 22.42 6.63 16.31
C MET A 218 23.27 7.31 17.38
N LYS A 219 24.55 6.94 17.55
CA LYS A 219 25.49 7.69 18.39
C LYS A 219 25.62 9.13 17.94
N GLU A 220 25.79 9.37 16.64
CA GLU A 220 25.84 10.73 16.09
C GLU A 220 24.57 11.55 16.41
N ARG A 221 23.39 10.90 16.41
CA ARG A 221 22.11 11.56 16.73
C ARG A 221 21.95 11.82 18.22
N LEU A 222 22.25 10.84 19.06
CA LEU A 222 22.18 10.96 20.52
C LEU A 222 23.14 12.04 21.03
N ASP A 223 24.33 12.15 20.46
CA ASP A 223 25.30 13.21 20.78
C ASP A 223 24.74 14.60 20.44
N ARG A 224 24.07 14.76 19.29
CA ARG A 224 23.42 16.03 18.94
C ARG A 224 22.30 16.38 19.90
N LEU A 225 21.44 15.42 20.25
CA LEU A 225 20.37 15.61 21.24
C LEU A 225 20.91 16.00 22.62
N SER A 226 22.06 15.45 23.03
CA SER A 226 22.67 15.74 24.33
C SER A 226 23.13 17.20 24.48
N THR A 227 23.31 17.90 23.35
CA THR A 227 23.74 19.32 23.32
C THR A 227 22.59 20.33 23.30
N VAL A 228 21.34 19.90 23.12
CA VAL A 228 20.15 20.76 23.13
C VAL A 228 19.58 20.85 24.56
N GLU A 229 19.10 22.02 25.00
CA GLU A 229 18.54 22.22 26.36
C GLU A 229 17.35 21.28 26.70
N ASP A 230 16.76 20.61 25.70
CA ASP A 230 15.78 19.51 25.85
C ASP A 230 16.36 18.17 26.35
N GLY A 231 17.67 18.08 26.55
CA GLY A 231 18.34 16.86 27.02
C GLY A 231 17.84 16.31 28.37
N LEU A 232 17.17 17.14 29.18
CA LEU A 232 16.50 16.70 30.42
C LEU A 232 15.18 15.97 30.16
N MET A 233 14.42 16.34 29.12
CA MET A 233 13.18 15.64 28.74
C MET A 233 13.45 14.36 27.93
N MET A 234 14.58 14.28 27.23
CA MET A 234 14.96 13.13 26.40
C MET A 234 15.98 12.19 27.06
N ARG A 235 16.29 12.38 28.34
CA ARG A 235 17.28 11.56 29.06
C ARG A 235 16.95 10.08 29.05
N ASP A 236 15.68 9.73 29.23
CA ASP A 236 15.21 8.34 29.24
C ASP A 236 15.34 7.70 27.85
N LEU A 237 15.10 8.48 26.78
CA LEU A 237 15.31 8.08 25.40
C LEU A 237 16.79 7.85 25.09
N ILE A 238 17.68 8.74 25.57
CA ILE A 238 19.13 8.58 25.40
C ILE A 238 19.64 7.34 26.14
N GLN A 239 19.20 7.13 27.37
CA GLN A 239 19.57 5.95 28.16
C GLN A 239 19.03 4.65 27.53
N SER A 240 17.77 4.63 27.10
CA SER A 240 17.19 3.47 26.43
C SER A 240 17.88 3.18 25.10
N GLY A 241 18.16 4.22 24.32
CA GLY A 241 18.84 4.09 23.03
C GLY A 241 20.27 3.59 23.16
N THR A 242 21.06 4.15 24.08
CA THR A 242 22.43 3.66 24.33
C THR A 242 22.45 2.22 24.84
N GLY A 243 21.50 1.83 25.68
CA GLY A 243 21.35 0.45 26.14
C GLY A 243 21.02 -0.52 25.00
N ALA A 244 20.02 -0.18 24.18
CA ALA A 244 19.60 -0.99 23.04
C ALA A 244 20.74 -1.18 22.03
N LEU A 245 21.52 -0.14 21.74
CA LEU A 245 22.67 -0.24 20.84
C LEU A 245 23.75 -1.19 21.37
N ALA A 246 24.14 -1.02 22.63
CA ALA A 246 25.15 -1.87 23.25
C ALA A 246 24.69 -3.34 23.27
N GLU A 247 23.42 -3.58 23.56
CA GLU A 247 22.84 -4.91 23.56
C GLU A 247 22.80 -5.53 22.16
N GLY A 248 22.30 -4.81 21.15
CA GLY A 248 22.19 -5.32 19.78
C GLY A 248 23.55 -5.57 19.11
N THR A 249 24.53 -4.70 19.34
CA THR A 249 25.90 -4.89 18.83
C THR A 249 26.60 -6.06 19.49
N ASN A 250 26.50 -6.20 20.83
CA ASN A 250 27.08 -7.33 21.55
C ASN A 250 26.39 -8.65 21.19
N LEU A 251 25.07 -8.66 21.05
CA LEU A 251 24.30 -9.85 20.68
C LEU A 251 24.67 -10.33 19.27
N SER A 252 24.65 -9.43 18.28
CA SER A 252 24.99 -9.79 16.90
C SER A 252 26.43 -10.29 16.75
N LEU A 253 27.40 -9.62 17.39
CA LEU A 253 28.80 -10.05 17.39
C LEU A 253 28.98 -11.38 18.13
N GLY A 254 28.32 -11.54 19.27
CA GLY A 254 28.33 -12.76 20.06
C GLY A 254 27.78 -13.95 19.26
N MET A 255 26.72 -13.76 18.48
CA MET A 255 26.17 -14.79 17.60
C MET A 255 27.14 -15.19 16.49
N ILE A 256 27.80 -14.24 15.83
CA ILE A 256 28.85 -14.53 14.84
C ILE A 256 29.98 -15.33 15.48
N ASN A 257 30.46 -14.91 16.65
CA ASN A 257 31.54 -15.60 17.37
C ASN A 257 31.14 -17.03 17.76
N LYS A 258 29.92 -17.23 18.26
CA LYS A 258 29.38 -18.56 18.59
C LYS A 258 29.30 -19.43 17.35
N TYR A 259 28.78 -18.90 16.24
CA TYR A 259 28.68 -19.62 14.96
C TYR A 259 30.06 -20.05 14.43
N LEU A 260 31.02 -19.12 14.40
CA LEU A 260 32.40 -19.42 13.99
C LEU A 260 33.05 -20.47 14.90
N LYS A 261 32.81 -20.42 16.22
CA LYS A 261 33.29 -21.45 17.15
C LYS A 261 32.69 -22.80 16.83
N PHE A 262 31.40 -22.88 16.55
CA PHE A 262 30.71 -24.10 16.16
C PHE A 262 31.30 -24.72 14.88
N ILE A 263 31.52 -23.93 13.82
CA ILE A 263 32.21 -24.38 12.60
C ILE A 263 33.65 -24.83 12.89
N SER A 264 34.38 -24.05 13.70
CA SER A 264 35.75 -24.41 14.05
C SER A 264 35.81 -25.72 14.85
N MET A 265 34.82 -25.97 15.69
CA MET A 265 34.73 -27.20 16.49
C MET A 265 34.48 -28.42 15.61
N GLN A 266 33.67 -28.31 14.55
CA GLN A 266 33.50 -29.38 13.55
C GLN A 266 34.80 -29.74 12.84
N SER A 267 35.69 -28.78 12.62
CA SER A 267 36.96 -28.97 11.91
C SER A 267 38.16 -29.26 12.82
N THR A 268 37.98 -29.21 14.14
CA THR A 268 39.07 -29.46 15.10
C THR A 268 39.19 -30.95 15.40
N ASP A 269 40.40 -31.50 15.24
CA ASP A 269 40.69 -32.88 15.62
C ASP A 269 40.41 -33.13 17.12
N ILE A 270 39.76 -34.26 17.43
CA ILE A 270 39.44 -34.65 18.80
C ILE A 270 40.75 -34.87 19.59
N GLY A 271 41.09 -33.91 20.45
CA GLY A 271 42.24 -34.01 21.33
C GLY A 271 42.06 -35.11 22.39
N SER A 272 43.12 -35.88 22.65
CA SER A 272 43.12 -36.98 23.63
C SER A 272 43.40 -36.54 25.08
N SER A 273 43.60 -35.24 25.33
CA SER A 273 43.91 -34.69 26.66
C SER A 273 42.85 -33.69 27.10
N ILE A 274 42.00 -34.13 28.04
CA ILE A 274 40.96 -33.31 28.65
C ILE A 274 41.51 -32.70 29.94
N ALA A 275 41.58 -31.38 30.02
CA ALA A 275 41.95 -30.68 31.26
C ALA A 275 40.70 -30.50 32.15
N PRO A 276 40.57 -31.21 33.29
CA PRO A 276 39.32 -31.25 34.06
C PRO A 276 38.88 -29.88 34.58
N GLU A 277 39.82 -29.02 34.97
CA GLU A 277 39.51 -27.66 35.44
C GLU A 277 38.95 -26.76 34.35
N LYS A 278 39.40 -26.93 33.09
CA LYS A 278 38.84 -26.17 31.96
C LYS A 278 37.41 -26.63 31.66
N VAL A 279 37.13 -27.92 31.78
CA VAL A 279 35.77 -28.47 31.63
C VAL A 279 34.84 -27.95 32.72
N ARG A 280 35.29 -27.94 33.99
CA ARG A 280 34.50 -27.39 35.09
C ARG A 280 34.18 -25.91 34.88
N GLN A 281 35.16 -25.10 34.50
CA GLN A 281 34.95 -23.69 34.18
C GLN A 281 34.02 -23.48 32.98
N PHE A 282 34.09 -24.35 31.98
CA PHE A 282 33.20 -24.32 30.82
C PHE A 282 31.75 -24.63 31.22
N ILE A 283 31.52 -25.67 32.02
CA ILE A 283 30.19 -26.02 32.55
C ILE A 283 29.62 -24.87 33.39
N GLU A 284 30.41 -24.30 34.29
CA GLU A 284 29.98 -23.18 35.14
C GLU A 284 29.54 -21.98 34.29
N LYS A 285 30.33 -21.61 33.29
CA LYS A 285 30.04 -20.52 32.36
C LYS A 285 28.92 -20.83 31.37
N MET A 286 28.63 -22.10 31.09
CA MET A 286 27.51 -22.52 30.24
C MET A 286 26.16 -22.29 30.94
N PHE A 287 26.08 -22.55 32.24
CA PHE A 287 24.85 -22.32 33.03
C PHE A 287 24.68 -20.86 33.45
N HIS A 288 25.78 -20.11 33.57
CA HIS A 288 25.78 -18.69 33.90
C HIS A 288 26.67 -17.92 32.92
N PRO A 289 26.25 -17.76 31.65
CA PRO A 289 27.02 -17.01 30.68
C PRO A 289 27.11 -15.54 31.14
N PRO A 290 28.32 -14.95 31.20
CA PRO A 290 28.46 -13.50 31.21
C PRO A 290 27.67 -12.86 30.07
N ILE A 291 27.20 -11.62 30.25
CA ILE A 291 26.39 -10.89 29.26
C ILE A 291 27.10 -10.81 27.89
N ASP A 292 28.44 -10.73 27.88
CA ASP A 292 29.27 -10.69 26.67
C ASP A 292 29.94 -12.04 26.34
N SER A 293 29.35 -13.16 26.76
CA SER A 293 30.00 -14.45 26.63
C SER A 293 29.78 -15.10 25.26
N ASP A 294 30.88 -15.30 24.55
CA ASP A 294 30.96 -16.17 23.38
C ASP A 294 30.88 -17.68 23.72
N ILE A 295 30.49 -18.05 24.95
CA ILE A 295 30.36 -19.45 25.37
C ILE A 295 28.92 -19.87 25.07
N PRO A 296 28.70 -20.89 24.22
CA PRO A 296 27.35 -21.34 23.92
C PRO A 296 26.68 -21.92 25.16
N ASN A 297 25.40 -21.66 25.32
CA ASN A 297 24.61 -22.25 26.40
C ASN A 297 24.28 -23.73 26.10
N ALA A 298 23.74 -24.45 27.09
CA ALA A 298 23.42 -25.87 26.94
C ALA A 298 22.45 -26.14 25.77
N HIS A 299 21.46 -25.28 25.57
CA HIS A 299 20.48 -25.41 24.48
C HIS A 299 21.11 -25.21 23.09
N GLN A 300 22.03 -24.27 22.96
CA GLN A 300 22.77 -23.99 21.72
C GLN A 300 23.68 -25.15 21.33
N ILE A 301 24.34 -25.78 22.31
CA ILE A 301 25.19 -26.95 22.06
C ILE A 301 24.35 -28.15 21.62
N LEU A 302 23.23 -28.40 22.30
CA LEU A 302 22.33 -29.49 21.93
C LEU A 302 21.73 -29.28 20.54
N SER A 303 21.28 -28.07 20.23
CA SER A 303 20.77 -27.72 18.89
C SER A 303 21.84 -27.89 17.80
N PHE A 304 23.10 -27.59 18.10
CA PHE A 304 24.21 -27.78 17.16
C PHE A 304 24.55 -29.27 16.94
N MET A 305 24.40 -30.09 17.98
CA MET A 305 24.67 -31.52 17.94
C MET A 305 23.61 -32.35 17.19
N GLU A 306 22.49 -31.75 16.80
CA GLU A 306 21.38 -32.41 16.09
C GLU A 306 21.16 -31.83 14.67
N GLN A 307 22.22 -31.31 14.03
CA GLN A 307 22.20 -30.69 12.69
C GLN A 307 22.20 -31.68 11.52
N ASP A 308 21.99 -32.98 11.77
CA ASP A 308 21.99 -34.05 10.76
C ASP A 308 23.29 -34.09 9.93
N VAL A 309 24.43 -33.91 10.62
CA VAL A 309 25.77 -33.92 10.04
C VAL A 309 26.23 -35.35 9.76
N TYR A 310 25.75 -36.32 10.54
CA TYR A 310 26.06 -37.74 10.38
C TYR A 310 24.84 -38.53 9.86
N SER A 311 25.08 -39.48 8.96
CA SER A 311 24.01 -40.32 8.39
C SER A 311 23.27 -41.10 9.49
N GLY A 312 22.00 -40.77 9.73
CA GLY A 312 21.14 -41.43 10.73
C GLY A 312 20.90 -40.63 12.02
N GLU A 313 21.44 -39.42 12.14
CA GLU A 313 21.29 -38.53 13.30
C GLU A 313 19.83 -38.07 13.49
N ALA A 314 19.09 -37.81 12.41
CA ALA A 314 17.66 -37.46 12.45
C ALA A 314 16.73 -38.52 13.09
N ILE A 315 17.16 -39.78 13.24
CA ILE A 315 16.33 -40.87 13.81
C ILE A 315 16.44 -40.92 15.36
N ASP A 316 17.55 -40.44 15.93
CA ASP A 316 17.85 -40.49 17.38
C ASP A 316 17.83 -39.11 18.08
N GLY A 317 17.57 -38.01 17.35
CA GLY A 317 17.51 -36.65 17.90
C GLY A 317 16.39 -36.48 18.94
N MET A 318 16.75 -36.07 20.15
CA MET A 318 15.79 -35.82 21.25
C MET A 318 15.30 -34.36 21.27
N TRP A 319 15.88 -33.47 20.46
CA TRP A 319 15.77 -32.03 20.60
C TRP A 319 15.56 -31.32 19.24
N VAL A 320 14.42 -31.59 18.62
CA VAL A 320 13.93 -30.73 17.53
C VAL A 320 13.43 -29.41 18.14
N PRO A 321 13.95 -28.23 17.74
CA PRO A 321 13.29 -26.97 18.03
C PRO A 321 11.97 -26.95 17.26
N VAL A 322 10.92 -27.50 17.86
CA VAL A 322 9.59 -27.49 17.28
C VAL A 322 9.08 -26.05 17.38
N LYS A 323 8.71 -25.45 16.23
CA LYS A 323 7.76 -24.33 16.21
C LYS A 323 6.51 -24.82 16.92
N MET A 324 6.38 -24.56 18.22
CA MET A 324 5.05 -24.55 18.80
C MET A 324 4.35 -23.42 18.09
N ILE A 325 3.31 -23.76 17.33
CA ILE A 325 2.35 -22.78 16.83
C ILE A 325 2.04 -21.88 18.03
N PRO A 326 2.16 -20.54 17.91
CA PRO A 326 1.94 -19.64 19.02
C PRO A 326 0.68 -20.06 19.75
N PHE A 327 0.74 -20.18 21.07
CA PHE A 327 -0.40 -20.61 21.87
C PHE A 327 -1.61 -19.78 21.44
N LEU A 328 -2.59 -20.43 20.80
CA LEU A 328 -3.84 -19.78 20.50
C LEU A 328 -4.38 -19.28 21.83
N SER A 329 -4.63 -17.98 21.93
CA SER A 329 -5.25 -17.41 23.12
C SER A 329 -6.58 -18.13 23.36
N GLY A 330 -7.03 -18.23 24.61
CA GLY A 330 -8.35 -18.81 24.90
C GLY A 330 -9.45 -18.16 24.04
N GLN A 331 -9.31 -16.86 23.78
CA GLN A 331 -10.14 -16.10 22.86
C GLN A 331 -10.02 -16.58 21.42
N ALA A 332 -8.82 -16.81 20.87
CA ALA A 332 -8.64 -17.33 19.51
C ALA A 332 -9.15 -18.77 19.34
N ILE A 333 -9.15 -19.56 20.41
CA ILE A 333 -9.78 -20.89 20.43
C ILE A 333 -11.30 -20.74 20.45
N GLU A 334 -11.86 -19.86 21.29
CA GLU A 334 -13.30 -19.56 21.30
C GLU A 334 -13.76 -19.00 19.95
N ASP A 335 -13.06 -18.01 19.40
CA ASP A 335 -13.36 -17.40 18.11
C ASP A 335 -13.20 -18.41 16.96
N GLY A 336 -12.24 -19.33 17.06
CA GLY A 336 -12.06 -20.42 16.10
C GLY A 336 -13.14 -21.50 16.19
N ILE A 337 -13.59 -21.83 17.41
CA ILE A 337 -14.72 -22.74 17.64
C ILE A 337 -16.00 -22.08 17.16
N ASP A 338 -16.24 -20.81 17.52
CA ASP A 338 -17.39 -20.02 17.11
C ASP A 338 -17.42 -19.87 15.59
N TYR A 339 -16.27 -19.59 14.97
CA TYR A 339 -16.12 -19.56 13.52
C TYR A 339 -16.43 -20.92 12.90
N LEU A 340 -15.97 -22.05 13.46
CA LEU A 340 -16.26 -23.38 12.91
C LEU A 340 -17.72 -23.81 13.12
N GLU A 341 -18.34 -23.44 14.25
CA GLU A 341 -19.73 -23.75 14.59
C GLU A 341 -20.71 -22.89 13.81
N HIS A 342 -20.36 -21.62 13.55
CA HIS A 342 -21.14 -20.65 12.80
C HIS A 342 -20.54 -20.36 11.41
N TYR A 343 -19.68 -21.25 10.91
CA TYR A 343 -19.14 -21.13 9.56
C TYR A 343 -20.29 -21.38 8.59
N GLU A 344 -20.91 -20.30 8.13
CA GLU A 344 -21.68 -20.33 6.91
C GLU A 344 -20.66 -20.22 5.76
N PRO A 345 -20.43 -21.30 5.00
CA PRO A 345 -19.58 -21.20 3.82
C PRO A 345 -20.09 -20.05 2.96
N TYR A 346 -19.19 -19.16 2.56
CA TYR A 346 -19.49 -18.17 1.54
C TYR A 346 -19.67 -18.94 0.23
N VAL A 347 -20.90 -19.40 0.01
CA VAL A 347 -21.37 -19.82 -1.29
C VAL A 347 -21.66 -18.50 -1.98
N ASP A 348 -20.77 -18.08 -2.88
CA ASP A 348 -21.21 -17.19 -3.96
C ASP A 348 -22.48 -17.84 -4.53
N GLU A 349 -23.59 -17.09 -4.50
CA GLU A 349 -24.93 -17.51 -4.90
C GLU A 349 -24.88 -18.54 -6.03
N ASP A 350 -25.14 -19.81 -5.71
CA ASP A 350 -24.93 -20.96 -6.60
C ASP A 350 -23.59 -20.89 -7.37
N ILE A 351 -22.70 -21.87 -7.17
CA ILE A 351 -21.81 -22.20 -8.27
C ILE A 351 -22.74 -22.64 -9.39
N SER A 352 -23.18 -21.70 -10.24
CA SER A 352 -23.78 -22.02 -11.51
C SER A 352 -22.69 -22.82 -12.17
N GLU A 353 -22.88 -24.13 -12.27
CA GLU A 353 -22.20 -24.91 -13.29
C GLU A 353 -22.25 -24.02 -14.53
N GLU A 354 -21.08 -23.58 -15.02
CA GLU A 354 -21.02 -22.74 -16.22
C GLU A 354 -21.89 -23.46 -17.25
N GLU A 355 -23.10 -22.96 -17.49
CA GLU A 355 -24.00 -23.57 -18.45
C GLU A 355 -23.21 -23.53 -19.75
N GLU A 356 -22.95 -24.72 -20.31
CA GLU A 356 -22.26 -24.87 -21.58
C GLU A 356 -23.01 -23.98 -22.58
N ILE A 357 -22.41 -22.84 -22.94
CA ILE A 357 -23.07 -21.82 -23.78
C ILE A 357 -23.34 -22.47 -25.13
N THR A 358 -24.55 -22.97 -25.28
CA THR A 358 -24.99 -23.64 -26.50
C THR A 358 -25.47 -22.55 -27.44
N TYR A 359 -24.57 -22.10 -28.31
CA TYR A 359 -24.90 -21.11 -29.33
C TYR A 359 -25.93 -21.71 -30.30
N GLN A 360 -27.19 -21.30 -30.18
CA GLN A 360 -28.18 -21.48 -31.23
C GLN A 360 -28.02 -20.38 -32.26
N SER A 361 -27.71 -20.76 -33.49
CA SER A 361 -27.74 -19.86 -34.63
C SER A 361 -29.19 -19.67 -35.08
N ASP A 362 -29.86 -18.64 -34.58
CA ASP A 362 -31.15 -18.23 -35.13
C ASP A 362 -30.94 -17.47 -36.44
N THR A 363 -31.68 -17.87 -37.47
CA THR A 363 -31.67 -17.19 -38.77
C THR A 363 -32.74 -16.12 -38.74
N ILE A 364 -32.33 -14.86 -38.55
CA ILE A 364 -33.24 -13.71 -38.51
C ILE A 364 -33.39 -13.14 -39.92
N ASP A 365 -34.62 -12.94 -40.39
CA ASP A 365 -34.90 -12.28 -41.66
C ASP A 365 -34.49 -10.81 -41.60
N ALA A 366 -33.95 -10.27 -42.69
CA ALA A 366 -33.37 -8.92 -42.70
C ALA A 366 -34.37 -7.80 -42.39
N SER A 367 -35.69 -8.08 -42.47
CA SER A 367 -36.75 -7.14 -42.09
C SER A 367 -36.89 -6.95 -40.58
N ASP A 368 -36.49 -7.94 -39.78
CA ASP A 368 -36.71 -7.97 -38.33
C ASP A 368 -35.45 -7.57 -37.56
N MET A 369 -34.36 -7.30 -38.29
CA MET A 369 -33.06 -6.92 -37.75
C MET A 369 -33.12 -5.59 -36.98
N GLU A 370 -33.88 -4.60 -37.47
CA GLU A 370 -34.02 -3.30 -36.79
C GLU A 370 -34.75 -3.43 -35.45
N ASP A 371 -35.76 -4.31 -35.37
CA ASP A 371 -36.52 -4.56 -34.15
C ASP A 371 -35.67 -5.28 -33.10
N VAL A 372 -34.91 -6.31 -33.50
CA VAL A 372 -34.00 -7.05 -32.62
C VAL A 372 -32.87 -6.15 -32.09
N PHE A 373 -32.27 -5.31 -32.95
CA PHE A 373 -31.27 -4.35 -32.49
C PHE A 373 -31.87 -3.29 -31.56
N SER A 374 -33.12 -2.85 -31.81
CA SER A 374 -33.80 -1.91 -30.92
C SER A 374 -34.09 -2.51 -29.55
N GLU A 375 -34.42 -3.80 -29.49
CA GLU A 375 -34.69 -4.53 -28.25
C GLU A 375 -33.40 -4.83 -27.48
N ALA A 376 -32.31 -5.16 -28.18
CA ALA A 376 -30.98 -5.30 -27.58
C ALA A 376 -30.47 -3.96 -26.99
N VAL A 377 -30.58 -2.86 -27.75
CA VAL A 377 -30.22 -1.51 -27.27
C VAL A 377 -31.08 -1.10 -26.07
N TRP A 378 -32.37 -1.44 -26.08
CA TRP A 378 -33.26 -1.17 -24.96
C TRP A 378 -32.89 -1.95 -23.70
N THR A 379 -32.55 -3.24 -23.86
CA THR A 379 -32.13 -4.12 -22.75
C THR A 379 -30.81 -3.61 -22.14
N MET A 380 -29.86 -3.20 -22.97
CA MET A 380 -28.62 -2.55 -22.50
C MET A 380 -28.89 -1.21 -21.79
N THR A 381 -29.87 -0.43 -22.26
CA THR A 381 -30.24 0.85 -21.64
C THR A 381 -30.87 0.64 -20.27
N LYS A 382 -31.76 -0.36 -20.11
CA LYS A 382 -32.36 -0.73 -18.80
C LYS A 382 -31.33 -1.18 -17.77
N ALA A 383 -30.26 -1.85 -18.21
CA ALA A 383 -29.20 -2.29 -17.32
C ALA A 383 -28.36 -1.11 -16.75
N VAL A 384 -28.36 0.05 -17.41
CA VAL A 384 -27.54 1.22 -17.04
C VAL A 384 -28.38 2.34 -16.42
N ILE A 385 -29.64 2.48 -16.83
CA ILE A 385 -30.55 3.55 -16.39
C ILE A 385 -31.80 2.91 -15.80
N ASP A 386 -32.03 3.13 -14.50
CA ASP A 386 -33.27 2.72 -13.84
C ASP A 386 -34.44 3.51 -14.40
N THR A 387 -35.31 2.81 -15.15
CA THR A 387 -36.48 3.36 -15.84
C THR A 387 -37.79 2.86 -15.24
N GLU A 388 -37.75 1.96 -14.25
CA GLU A 388 -38.92 1.21 -13.78
C GLU A 388 -39.96 2.10 -13.11
N ALA A 389 -39.52 3.08 -12.30
CA ALA A 389 -40.40 4.01 -11.62
C ALA A 389 -41.22 4.88 -12.61
N ILE A 390 -40.58 5.31 -13.70
CA ILE A 390 -41.20 6.16 -14.72
C ILE A 390 -42.14 5.34 -15.62
N GLU A 391 -41.72 4.14 -16.02
CA GLU A 391 -42.57 3.22 -16.79
C GLU A 391 -43.81 2.80 -15.99
N GLY A 392 -43.63 2.39 -14.73
CA GLY A 392 -44.73 1.95 -13.87
C GLY A 392 -45.72 3.06 -13.51
N TYR A 393 -45.28 4.33 -13.52
CA TYR A 393 -46.17 5.48 -13.37
C TYR A 393 -46.95 5.76 -14.67
N LEU A 394 -46.28 5.72 -15.83
CA LEU A 394 -46.91 5.92 -17.14
C LEU A 394 -47.88 4.79 -17.52
N ASP A 395 -47.65 3.56 -17.05
CA ASP A 395 -48.58 2.44 -17.22
C ASP A 395 -49.90 2.65 -16.47
N LYS A 396 -49.87 3.38 -15.35
CA LYS A 396 -51.07 3.71 -14.55
C LYS A 396 -51.76 4.98 -15.02
N HIS A 397 -50.98 5.93 -15.55
CA HIS A 397 -51.42 7.22 -16.01
C HIS A 397 -50.90 7.44 -17.44
N ASP A 398 -51.68 6.98 -18.43
CA ASP A 398 -51.41 7.01 -19.88
C ASP A 398 -50.72 8.30 -20.39
N GLU A 399 -50.97 9.43 -19.72
CA GLU A 399 -50.38 10.75 -20.00
C GLU A 399 -50.08 11.48 -18.68
N ALA A 400 -48.87 12.05 -18.56
CA ALA A 400 -48.45 12.84 -17.41
C ALA A 400 -47.67 14.10 -17.84
N GLU A 401 -47.79 15.18 -17.07
CA GLU A 401 -46.89 16.34 -17.21
C GLU A 401 -45.48 15.94 -16.76
N LEU A 402 -44.42 16.43 -17.42
CA LEU A 402 -43.04 16.04 -17.10
C LEU A 402 -42.68 16.32 -15.63
N GLU A 403 -43.15 17.44 -15.10
CA GLU A 403 -42.91 17.81 -13.70
C GLU A 403 -43.71 16.95 -12.72
N GLN A 404 -44.95 16.60 -13.07
CA GLN A 404 -45.75 15.65 -12.31
C GLN A 404 -45.12 14.26 -12.33
N LEU A 405 -44.62 13.82 -13.49
CA LEU A 405 -43.93 12.55 -13.67
C LEU A 405 -42.71 12.45 -12.76
N ILE A 406 -41.89 13.50 -12.68
CA ILE A 406 -40.70 13.51 -11.82
C ILE A 406 -41.10 13.42 -10.34
N VAL A 407 -42.03 14.27 -9.89
CA VAL A 407 -42.36 14.38 -8.47
C VAL A 407 -43.19 13.21 -7.96
N GLU A 408 -44.18 12.74 -8.75
CA GLU A 408 -45.12 11.69 -8.32
C GLU A 408 -44.61 10.28 -8.62
N ALA A 409 -43.74 10.07 -9.61
CA ALA A 409 -43.14 8.76 -9.86
C ALA A 409 -41.89 8.49 -9.01
N THR A 410 -41.18 9.55 -8.59
CA THR A 410 -39.97 9.42 -7.76
C THR A 410 -40.05 10.28 -6.50
N SER A 411 -39.47 11.48 -6.50
CA SER A 411 -39.48 12.37 -5.35
C SER A 411 -39.26 13.85 -5.74
N PRO A 412 -39.56 14.82 -4.86
CA PRO A 412 -39.30 16.25 -5.10
C PRO A 412 -37.81 16.66 -4.96
N GLN A 413 -36.90 15.71 -4.67
CA GLN A 413 -35.48 15.99 -4.47
C GLN A 413 -34.74 16.20 -5.80
N PHE A 414 -33.69 17.04 -5.78
CA PHE A 414 -32.92 17.37 -6.99
C PHE A 414 -32.23 16.16 -7.64
N GLY A 415 -31.70 15.23 -6.84
CA GLY A 415 -31.02 14.03 -7.35
C GLY A 415 -31.96 13.12 -8.14
N ASP A 416 -33.18 12.94 -7.65
CA ASP A 416 -34.21 12.10 -8.28
C ASP A 416 -34.81 12.79 -9.51
N ALA A 417 -34.84 14.12 -9.54
CA ALA A 417 -35.21 14.87 -10.73
C ALA A 417 -34.26 14.65 -11.90
N ILE A 418 -32.94 14.64 -11.65
CA ILE A 418 -31.94 14.34 -12.69
C ILE A 418 -32.09 12.90 -13.19
N ARG A 419 -32.26 11.93 -12.28
CA ARG A 419 -32.43 10.52 -12.64
C ARG A 419 -33.69 10.30 -13.45
N SER A 420 -34.81 10.89 -13.04
CA SER A 420 -36.08 10.85 -13.76
C SER A 420 -35.99 11.51 -15.13
N LEU A 421 -35.21 12.59 -15.28
CA LEU A 421 -34.97 13.21 -16.58
C LEU A 421 -34.10 12.35 -17.49
N MET A 422 -33.08 11.68 -16.95
CA MET A 422 -32.27 10.71 -17.70
C MET A 422 -33.13 9.52 -18.14
N ALA A 423 -33.95 8.96 -17.25
CA ALA A 423 -34.88 7.88 -17.56
C ALA A 423 -35.90 8.28 -18.64
N THR A 424 -36.50 9.47 -18.50
CA THR A 424 -37.45 9.99 -19.50
C THR A 424 -36.77 10.25 -20.85
N SER A 425 -35.53 10.77 -20.84
CA SER A 425 -34.74 10.99 -22.07
C SER A 425 -34.38 9.66 -22.75
N ALA A 426 -34.06 8.63 -21.97
CA ALA A 426 -33.79 7.28 -22.47
C ALA A 426 -35.04 6.65 -23.09
N LEU A 427 -36.21 6.84 -22.47
CA LEU A 427 -37.51 6.39 -22.99
C LEU A 427 -37.90 7.09 -24.29
N VAL A 428 -37.65 8.40 -24.39
CA VAL A 428 -37.87 9.19 -25.62
C VAL A 428 -36.88 8.78 -26.71
N GLY A 429 -35.59 8.61 -26.38
CA GLY A 429 -34.54 8.18 -27.30
C GLY A 429 -34.78 6.81 -27.91
N ASN A 430 -35.33 5.87 -27.13
CA ASN A 430 -35.72 4.53 -27.58
C ASN A 430 -37.14 4.45 -28.14
N LYS A 431 -37.78 5.60 -28.43
CA LYS A 431 -39.11 5.72 -29.05
C LYS A 431 -40.25 5.03 -28.28
N LYS A 432 -40.07 4.71 -26.99
CA LYS A 432 -41.10 4.10 -26.12
C LYS A 432 -42.15 5.13 -25.68
N VAL A 433 -41.76 6.39 -25.60
CA VAL A 433 -42.58 7.48 -25.07
C VAL A 433 -42.47 8.72 -25.97
N GLU A 434 -43.60 9.43 -26.17
CA GLU A 434 -43.66 10.68 -26.92
C GLU A 434 -43.76 11.88 -25.98
N MET A 435 -43.01 12.94 -26.30
CA MET A 435 -43.02 14.21 -25.58
C MET A 435 -43.71 15.28 -26.44
N LYS A 436 -44.77 15.92 -25.93
CA LYS A 436 -45.52 16.99 -26.61
C LYS A 436 -45.63 18.23 -25.73
N GLN A 437 -45.67 19.40 -26.35
CA GLN A 437 -45.81 20.65 -25.63
C GLN A 437 -47.25 20.82 -25.09
N SER A 438 -47.38 21.30 -23.85
CA SER A 438 -48.66 21.47 -23.14
C SER A 438 -48.80 22.88 -22.56
N ASP A 439 -50.04 23.41 -22.59
CA ASP A 439 -50.36 24.76 -22.10
C ASP A 439 -50.84 24.80 -20.64
N VAL A 440 -51.07 23.65 -20.01
CA VAL A 440 -51.47 23.54 -18.60
C VAL A 440 -50.29 23.04 -17.78
N THR A 441 -50.04 23.68 -16.63
CA THR A 441 -48.97 23.33 -15.68
C THR A 441 -49.52 23.41 -14.26
N LYS A 442 -49.43 22.31 -13.51
CA LYS A 442 -49.65 22.32 -12.06
C LYS A 442 -48.34 22.67 -11.34
N THR A 443 -48.43 23.38 -10.21
CA THR A 443 -47.27 23.75 -9.39
C THR A 443 -47.15 22.76 -8.23
N TYR A 444 -45.97 22.17 -8.07
CA TYR A 444 -45.65 21.21 -7.00
C TYR A 444 -44.60 21.81 -6.06
N GLU A 445 -44.62 21.41 -4.79
CA GLU A 445 -43.60 21.77 -3.80
C GLU A 445 -42.36 20.90 -4.04
N LYS A 446 -41.22 21.53 -4.38
CA LYS A 446 -40.00 20.85 -4.83
C LYS A 446 -38.74 21.63 -4.49
N GLU A 447 -37.61 20.93 -4.38
CA GLU A 447 -36.30 21.52 -4.02
C GLU A 447 -35.54 22.13 -5.22
N TRP A 448 -36.13 22.08 -6.42
CA TRP A 448 -35.46 22.43 -7.67
C TRP A 448 -36.36 23.22 -8.61
N GLU A 449 -35.78 24.09 -9.41
CA GLU A 449 -36.50 24.91 -10.39
C GLU A 449 -35.92 24.75 -11.81
N TRP A 450 -36.78 24.90 -12.81
CA TRP A 450 -36.37 24.90 -14.21
C TRP A 450 -35.66 26.20 -14.55
N ILE A 451 -34.52 26.12 -15.25
CA ILE A 451 -33.76 27.31 -15.69
C ILE A 451 -34.57 28.17 -16.67
N LYS A 452 -35.47 27.55 -17.45
CA LYS A 452 -36.41 28.25 -18.33
C LYS A 452 -37.84 27.78 -18.05
N ASP A 453 -38.73 28.75 -17.88
CA ASP A 453 -40.17 28.55 -17.67
C ASP A 453 -40.91 27.83 -18.82
N GLY A 454 -40.25 27.67 -19.97
CA GLY A 454 -40.75 26.88 -21.10
C GLY A 454 -40.52 25.38 -20.95
N ASP A 455 -39.53 24.96 -20.17
CA ASP A 455 -39.10 23.56 -20.09
C ASP A 455 -40.08 22.71 -19.25
N ARG A 456 -40.82 23.34 -18.33
CA ARG A 456 -41.96 22.73 -17.61
C ARG A 456 -43.17 22.37 -18.49
N LYS A 457 -43.26 22.91 -19.71
CA LYS A 457 -44.45 22.81 -20.58
C LYS A 457 -44.45 21.56 -21.46
N HIS A 458 -44.00 20.44 -20.93
CA HIS A 458 -43.95 19.19 -21.68
C HIS A 458 -44.78 18.11 -21.01
N LYS A 459 -45.53 17.38 -21.84
CA LYS A 459 -46.26 16.18 -21.46
C LYS A 459 -45.62 14.97 -22.08
N VAL A 460 -45.61 13.90 -21.30
CA VAL A 460 -44.99 12.64 -21.58
C VAL A 460 -46.12 11.62 -21.70
N ARG A 461 -46.21 10.95 -22.85
CA ARG A 461 -47.28 9.98 -23.14
C ARG A 461 -46.69 8.70 -23.69
N GLN A 462 -47.20 7.55 -23.26
CA GLN A 462 -46.81 6.28 -23.86
C GLN A 462 -47.20 6.24 -25.35
N ARG A 463 -46.27 5.77 -26.18
CA ARG A 463 -46.54 5.55 -27.60
C ARG A 463 -47.33 4.26 -27.75
N LYS A 464 -48.56 4.33 -28.27
CA LYS A 464 -49.31 3.12 -28.61
C LYS A 464 -48.61 2.43 -29.79
N LYS A 465 -48.38 1.12 -29.65
CA LYS A 465 -47.78 0.25 -30.67
C LYS A 465 -48.44 0.42 -32.04
#